data_AF-A0A2N6C4Y1-F1
#
_entry.id   AF-A0A2N6C4Y1-F1
#
_cell.length_a   1.000
_cell.length_b   1.000
_cell.length_c   1.000
_cell.angle_alpha   90.00
_cell.angle_beta   90.00
_cell.angle_gamma   90.00
#
_symmetry.space_group_name_H-M   'P 1'
#
loop_
_entity.id
_entity.type
_entity.pdbx_description
1 polymer ?
#
loop_
_entity_poly.entity_id
_entity_poly.type
_entity_poly.pdbx_seq_one_letter_code
_entity_poly.pdbx_strand_id
1 'polypeptide(L)'
;MKLSLKLHRGKPDLPVVVLIHGLGMNNYFWVDPEKCFVLGGLAPLTIFLADRLDSVGNTISFGSVDPQIQGLWSCLKTCGFSLASWTQSQPLGPIQYAIAELKATLDRVRKTWPNKAIYIIGHSRGGLIARRFLLEENAGDIVGLVTICSPHSGTGMAKFSRYLKPAGILVEKIIPRKSKVTLTKALNRLSTFLQSPAIAELEPESEFIVSIQKKLSGKLRKLSFGGTSPALFQIIARLPSGNHKVVKFPDLLARALPAGHLPRELTPGLGDALVSAESAELAGSRHYNFPDNHVKAAYDNKIHDIILDFVSERLRAGKEY
;
A
#
# COMPACT_ATOMS: atom_id res chain seq x y z
N MET A 1 15.11 -21.78 0.33
CA MET A 1 15.00 -20.42 -0.25
C MET A 1 15.58 -19.41 0.73
N LYS A 2 16.52 -18.55 0.30
CA LYS A 2 17.12 -17.51 1.15
C LYS A 2 16.27 -16.23 1.05
N LEU A 3 15.44 -15.99 2.06
CA LEU A 3 14.59 -14.79 2.15
C LEU A 3 15.36 -13.60 2.68
N SER A 4 15.12 -12.41 2.13
CA SER A 4 15.57 -11.14 2.72
C SER A 4 14.65 -10.74 3.87
N LEU A 5 14.71 -11.53 4.95
CA LEU A 5 13.86 -11.43 6.12
C LEU A 5 14.41 -10.42 7.12
N LYS A 6 13.55 -9.53 7.58
CA LYS A 6 13.80 -8.62 8.72
C LYS A 6 13.00 -9.13 9.90
N LEU A 7 13.67 -9.27 11.03
CA LEU A 7 13.08 -9.67 12.30
C LEU A 7 13.39 -8.61 13.35
N HIS A 8 12.44 -8.36 14.23
CA HIS A 8 12.65 -7.60 15.46
C HIS A 8 12.06 -8.38 16.62
N ARG A 9 12.86 -8.63 17.67
CA ARG A 9 12.40 -9.28 18.89
C ARG A 9 11.81 -8.23 19.82
N GLY A 10 10.52 -8.37 20.10
CA GLY A 10 9.79 -7.56 21.07
C GLY A 10 9.66 -8.24 22.43
N LYS A 11 8.69 -7.78 23.23
CA LYS A 11 8.35 -8.32 24.54
C LYS A 11 7.80 -9.75 24.44
N PRO A 12 8.09 -10.63 25.42
CA PRO A 12 7.73 -12.03 25.36
C PRO A 12 6.24 -12.27 25.56
N ASP A 13 5.45 -11.36 26.07
CA ASP A 13 4.00 -11.50 26.31
C ASP A 13 3.15 -11.02 25.12
N LEU A 14 3.76 -10.27 24.19
CA LEU A 14 3.08 -9.72 23.01
C LEU A 14 3.03 -10.71 21.84
N PRO A 15 2.02 -10.59 20.95
CA PRO A 15 1.94 -11.40 19.73
C PRO A 15 3.03 -10.99 18.73
N VAL A 16 3.18 -11.81 17.68
CA VAL A 16 4.04 -11.50 16.53
C VAL A 16 3.20 -10.84 15.44
N VAL A 17 3.74 -9.80 14.81
CA VAL A 17 3.12 -9.14 13.65
C VAL A 17 3.99 -9.37 12.41
N VAL A 18 3.37 -9.88 11.35
CA VAL A 18 4.00 -10.11 10.05
C VAL A 18 3.48 -9.09 9.04
N LEU A 19 4.38 -8.27 8.49
CA LEU A 19 4.05 -7.20 7.54
C LEU A 19 4.43 -7.57 6.10
N ILE A 20 3.46 -7.44 5.19
CA ILE A 20 3.56 -7.82 3.77
C ILE A 20 3.35 -6.59 2.90
N HIS A 21 4.40 -6.18 2.18
CA HIS A 21 4.33 -5.03 1.27
C HIS A 21 3.59 -5.34 -0.04
N GLY A 22 3.23 -4.30 -0.78
CA GLY A 22 2.56 -4.38 -2.08
C GLY A 22 3.47 -4.75 -3.26
N LEU A 23 2.90 -4.71 -4.45
CA LEU A 23 3.58 -4.99 -5.73
C LEU A 23 4.66 -3.95 -6.03
N GLY A 24 5.82 -4.41 -6.54
CA GLY A 24 6.90 -3.52 -6.99
C GLY A 24 7.62 -2.79 -5.86
N MET A 25 7.51 -3.27 -4.62
CA MET A 25 8.11 -2.70 -3.40
C MET A 25 9.07 -3.70 -2.75
N ASN A 26 9.67 -3.30 -1.62
CA ASN A 26 10.50 -4.16 -0.77
C ASN A 26 10.18 -3.91 0.72
N ASN A 27 10.86 -4.62 1.62
CA ASN A 27 10.63 -4.49 3.06
C ASN A 27 10.91 -3.09 3.65
N TYR A 28 11.67 -2.23 2.97
CA TYR A 28 11.85 -0.84 3.41
C TYR A 28 10.54 -0.05 3.39
N PHE A 29 9.53 -0.48 2.64
CA PHE A 29 8.17 0.06 2.74
C PHE A 29 7.68 0.07 4.20
N TRP A 30 8.02 -0.93 5.00
CA TRP A 30 7.64 -0.92 6.41
C TRP A 30 8.70 -0.25 7.29
N VAL A 31 9.97 -0.55 7.03
CA VAL A 31 11.08 -0.30 7.97
C VAL A 31 11.66 1.12 7.84
N ASP A 32 11.77 1.63 6.62
CA ASP A 32 12.49 2.87 6.33
C ASP A 32 11.99 3.45 4.97
N PRO A 33 10.95 4.29 4.99
CA PRO A 33 10.33 4.81 3.77
C PRO A 33 11.29 5.60 2.87
N GLU A 34 12.34 6.22 3.43
CA GLU A 34 13.32 6.99 2.65
C GLU A 34 14.20 6.09 1.78
N LYS A 35 14.44 4.84 2.21
CA LYS A 35 15.18 3.83 1.45
C LYS A 35 14.30 3.01 0.51
N CYS A 36 12.98 3.19 0.58
CA CYS A 36 12.04 2.42 -0.21
C CYS A 36 11.93 2.97 -1.63
N PHE A 37 12.08 2.09 -2.61
CA PHE A 37 11.70 2.35 -4.00
C PHE A 37 10.46 1.53 -4.36
N VAL A 38 9.60 2.13 -5.16
CA VAL A 38 8.35 1.55 -5.66
C VAL A 38 8.38 1.39 -7.18
N LEU A 39 7.31 0.84 -7.76
CA LEU A 39 7.19 0.58 -9.19
C LEU A 39 8.34 -0.30 -9.73
N GLY A 40 8.79 -1.28 -8.94
CA GLY A 40 9.90 -2.16 -9.31
C GLY A 40 11.27 -1.49 -9.25
N GLY A 41 11.45 -0.50 -8.36
CA GLY A 41 12.72 0.21 -8.20
C GLY A 41 12.82 1.52 -9.00
N LEU A 42 11.76 1.92 -9.69
CA LEU A 42 11.79 3.03 -10.65
C LEU A 42 11.52 4.41 -10.04
N ALA A 43 10.99 4.49 -8.83
CA ALA A 43 10.73 5.75 -8.15
C ALA A 43 10.92 5.62 -6.63
N PRO A 44 11.47 6.64 -5.94
CA PRO A 44 11.46 6.66 -4.49
C PRO A 44 10.02 6.77 -3.97
N LEU A 45 9.74 6.07 -2.88
CA LEU A 45 8.43 6.08 -2.23
C LEU A 45 8.00 7.48 -1.79
N THR A 46 8.96 8.31 -1.39
CA THR A 46 8.74 9.67 -0.87
C THR A 46 7.98 10.58 -1.84
N ILE A 47 8.05 10.35 -3.16
CA ILE A 47 7.24 11.08 -4.14
C ILE A 47 5.73 10.91 -3.89
N PHE A 48 5.32 9.73 -3.41
CA PHE A 48 3.91 9.39 -3.16
C PHE A 48 3.43 9.76 -1.75
N LEU A 49 4.39 10.07 -0.87
CA LEU A 49 4.15 10.52 0.51
C LEU A 49 4.23 12.04 0.65
N ALA A 50 4.82 12.73 -0.33
CA ALA A 50 5.03 14.16 -0.27
C ALA A 50 3.71 14.95 -0.35
N ASP A 51 3.46 15.75 0.67
CA ASP A 51 2.30 16.65 0.75
C ASP A 51 2.68 18.08 1.16
N ARG A 52 3.95 18.34 1.48
CA ARG A 52 4.45 19.66 1.87
C ARG A 52 5.14 20.36 0.70
N LEU A 53 5.11 21.69 0.72
CA LEU A 53 6.02 22.48 -0.11
C LEU A 53 7.45 22.20 0.35
N ASP A 54 8.35 21.96 -0.58
CA ASP A 54 9.76 21.86 -0.24
C ASP A 54 10.37 23.27 -0.08
N SER A 55 11.56 23.36 0.50
CA SER A 55 12.34 24.60 0.56
C SER A 55 13.31 24.74 -0.63
N VAL A 56 13.36 23.73 -1.50
CA VAL A 56 14.35 23.64 -2.58
C VAL A 56 14.02 24.67 -3.67
N GLY A 57 15.01 25.46 -4.08
CA GLY A 57 14.89 26.50 -5.13
C GLY A 57 14.67 25.96 -6.55
N ASN A 58 14.34 24.68 -6.71
CA ASN A 58 14.08 24.08 -8.02
C ASN A 58 12.79 24.66 -8.63
N THR A 59 12.82 24.89 -9.94
CA THR A 59 11.62 25.37 -10.67
C THR A 59 10.45 24.38 -10.56
N ILE A 60 10.73 23.08 -10.44
CA ILE A 60 9.72 22.05 -10.18
C ILE A 60 10.22 21.08 -9.09
N SER A 61 9.31 20.67 -8.20
CA SER A 61 9.53 19.60 -7.24
C SER A 61 8.30 18.71 -7.07
N PHE A 62 8.45 17.59 -6.36
CA PHE A 62 7.34 16.73 -5.92
C PHE A 62 6.87 17.07 -4.50
N GLY A 63 7.48 18.10 -3.89
CA GLY A 63 7.29 18.45 -2.49
C GLY A 63 8.27 17.74 -1.57
N SER A 64 8.01 17.87 -0.28
CA SER A 64 8.73 17.18 0.78
C SER A 64 7.77 16.31 1.59
N VAL A 65 8.33 15.26 2.18
CA VAL A 65 7.65 14.38 3.13
C VAL A 65 7.87 14.97 4.53
N ASP A 66 6.97 14.66 5.47
CA ASP A 66 7.22 14.93 6.87
C ASP A 66 8.54 14.27 7.31
N PRO A 67 9.55 15.02 7.81
CA PRO A 67 10.77 14.43 8.34
C PRO A 67 10.52 13.51 9.54
N GLN A 68 9.36 13.61 10.18
CA GLN A 68 8.93 12.72 11.26
C GLN A 68 8.05 11.56 10.79
N ILE A 69 7.94 11.32 9.48
CA ILE A 69 7.13 10.21 8.98
C ILE A 69 7.64 8.88 9.55
N GLN A 70 6.72 8.14 10.16
CA GLN A 70 7.03 6.82 10.70
C GLN A 70 6.17 5.78 9.99
N GLY A 71 6.82 4.70 9.56
CA GLY A 71 6.10 3.52 9.09
C GLY A 71 5.50 2.73 10.26
N LEU A 72 4.49 1.91 9.96
CA LEU A 72 3.83 1.03 10.93
C LEU A 72 4.81 0.12 11.69
N TRP A 73 5.93 -0.26 11.08
CA TRP A 73 7.01 -1.01 11.75
C TRP A 73 7.54 -0.26 12.96
N SER A 74 7.82 1.04 12.84
CA SER A 74 8.35 1.87 13.94
C SER A 74 7.34 1.99 15.07
N CYS A 75 6.07 2.21 14.74
CA CYS A 75 4.97 2.28 15.70
C CYS A 75 4.86 0.96 16.52
N LEU A 76 4.74 -0.18 15.84
CA LEU A 76 4.64 -1.48 16.50
C LEU A 76 5.91 -1.85 17.28
N LYS A 77 7.08 -1.50 16.75
CA LYS A 77 8.37 -1.71 17.42
C LYS A 77 8.44 -0.95 18.73
N THR A 78 8.03 0.33 18.72
CA THR A 78 8.01 1.19 19.92
C THR A 78 7.03 0.65 20.96
N CYS A 79 5.92 0.06 20.52
CA CYS A 79 4.97 -0.62 21.41
C CYS A 79 5.46 -1.99 21.92
N GLY A 80 6.60 -2.48 21.42
CA GLY A 80 7.28 -3.68 21.89
C GLY A 80 6.85 -4.98 21.20
N PHE A 81 6.14 -4.92 20.07
CA PHE A 81 5.75 -6.14 19.34
C PHE A 81 6.95 -6.85 18.72
N SER A 82 6.88 -8.18 18.63
CA SER A 82 7.81 -8.92 17.78
C SER A 82 7.36 -8.79 16.32
N LEU A 83 8.29 -8.48 15.41
CA LEU A 83 7.96 -8.13 14.02
C LEU A 83 8.72 -8.98 13.02
N ALA A 84 8.05 -9.29 11.91
CA ALA A 84 8.67 -9.90 10.74
C ALA A 84 8.18 -9.24 9.44
N SER A 85 9.09 -9.06 8.48
CA SER A 85 8.76 -8.66 7.11
C SER A 85 9.83 -9.15 6.16
N TRP A 86 9.52 -9.39 4.89
CA TRP A 86 10.49 -9.81 3.89
C TRP A 86 10.36 -8.97 2.62
N THR A 87 11.44 -8.94 1.84
CA THR A 87 11.38 -8.46 0.46
C THR A 87 11.01 -9.62 -0.45
N GLN A 88 9.92 -9.47 -1.21
CA GLN A 88 9.53 -10.45 -2.23
C GLN A 88 10.64 -10.63 -3.27
N SER A 89 11.02 -11.87 -3.60
CA SER A 89 12.10 -12.13 -4.57
C SER A 89 11.71 -11.71 -6.00
N GLN A 90 10.42 -11.79 -6.32
CA GLN A 90 9.85 -11.34 -7.59
C GLN A 90 8.79 -10.27 -7.34
N PRO A 91 9.19 -9.01 -7.06
CA PRO A 91 8.25 -7.95 -6.69
C PRO A 91 7.28 -7.58 -7.82
N LEU A 92 7.58 -7.94 -9.07
CA LEU A 92 6.70 -7.80 -10.25
C LEU A 92 6.34 -9.15 -10.89
N GLY A 93 6.71 -10.27 -10.28
CA GLY A 93 6.41 -11.61 -10.80
C GLY A 93 5.08 -12.16 -10.27
N PRO A 94 4.68 -13.37 -10.67
CA PRO A 94 3.41 -14.00 -10.29
C PRO A 94 3.19 -14.09 -8.78
N ILE A 95 1.93 -13.98 -8.34
CA ILE A 95 1.60 -13.90 -6.91
C ILE A 95 1.89 -15.17 -6.13
N GLN A 96 1.91 -16.31 -6.82
CA GLN A 96 2.19 -17.61 -6.23
C GLN A 96 3.59 -17.68 -5.59
N TYR A 97 4.58 -16.98 -6.14
CA TYR A 97 5.90 -16.91 -5.53
C TYR A 97 5.85 -16.23 -4.16
N ALA A 98 5.13 -15.11 -4.06
CA ALA A 98 4.99 -14.39 -2.80
C ALA A 98 4.18 -15.17 -1.75
N ILE A 99 3.22 -16.00 -2.17
CA ILE A 99 2.47 -16.91 -1.28
C ILE A 99 3.39 -18.00 -0.72
N ALA A 100 4.23 -18.62 -1.56
CA ALA A 100 5.24 -19.58 -1.10
C ALA A 100 6.26 -18.95 -0.16
N GLU A 101 6.65 -17.69 -0.41
CA GLU A 101 7.51 -16.90 0.49
C GLU A 101 6.85 -16.57 1.82
N LEU A 102 5.55 -16.27 1.84
CA LEU A 102 4.80 -16.07 3.08
C LEU A 102 4.82 -17.36 3.92
N LYS A 103 4.61 -18.53 3.30
CA LYS A 103 4.69 -19.83 3.99
C LYS A 103 6.06 -20.02 4.64
N ALA A 104 7.15 -19.85 3.88
CA ALA A 104 8.50 -19.96 4.40
C ALA A 104 8.83 -18.91 5.49
N THR A 105 8.27 -17.70 5.37
CA THR A 105 8.40 -16.65 6.38
C THR A 105 7.70 -17.05 7.68
N LEU A 106 6.46 -17.56 7.60
CA LEU A 106 5.69 -18.02 8.75
C LEU A 106 6.36 -19.21 9.45
N ASP A 107 6.93 -20.15 8.69
CA ASP A 107 7.71 -21.25 9.28
C ASP A 107 8.91 -20.74 10.07
N ARG A 108 9.58 -19.68 9.58
CA ARG A 108 10.67 -19.03 10.32
C ARG A 108 10.17 -18.28 11.54
N VAL A 109 9.04 -17.59 11.44
CA VAL A 109 8.36 -16.90 12.56
C VAL A 109 8.02 -17.89 13.66
N ARG A 110 7.37 -19.02 13.33
CA ARG A 110 6.99 -20.08 14.27
C ARG A 110 8.19 -20.70 14.98
N LYS A 111 9.30 -20.90 14.27
CA LYS A 111 10.56 -21.37 14.86
C LYS A 111 11.21 -20.33 15.79
N THR A 112 11.08 -19.04 15.47
CA THR A 112 11.70 -17.95 16.24
C THR A 112 10.91 -17.59 17.49
N TRP A 113 9.59 -17.69 17.40
CA TRP A 113 8.63 -17.35 18.45
C TRP A 113 7.57 -18.46 18.55
N PRO A 114 7.93 -19.62 19.12
CA PRO A 114 7.00 -20.74 19.25
C PRO A 114 5.78 -20.36 20.11
N ASN A 115 4.63 -20.92 19.76
CA ASN A 115 3.35 -20.76 20.48
C ASN A 115 2.87 -19.32 20.61
N LYS A 116 3.31 -18.41 19.72
CA LYS A 116 2.80 -17.04 19.65
C LYS A 116 1.63 -16.93 18.70
N ALA A 117 0.63 -16.15 19.13
CA ALA A 117 -0.40 -15.66 18.23
C ALA A 117 0.23 -14.75 17.17
N ILE A 118 -0.21 -14.91 15.93
CA ILE A 118 0.30 -14.16 14.78
C ILE A 118 -0.79 -13.24 14.23
N TYR A 119 -0.44 -11.98 14.00
CA TYR A 119 -1.22 -11.07 13.17
C TYR A 119 -0.52 -10.86 11.84
N ILE A 120 -1.28 -10.86 10.75
CA ILE A 120 -0.77 -10.48 9.43
C ILE A 120 -1.32 -9.11 9.05
N ILE A 121 -0.44 -8.24 8.55
CA ILE A 121 -0.78 -6.93 8.01
C ILE A 121 -0.28 -6.86 6.57
N GLY A 122 -1.19 -6.73 5.62
CA GLY A 122 -0.87 -6.64 4.20
C GLY A 122 -1.27 -5.30 3.60
N HIS A 123 -0.36 -4.67 2.87
CA HIS A 123 -0.67 -3.50 2.04
C HIS A 123 -0.88 -3.91 0.59
N SER A 124 -1.89 -3.35 -0.08
CA SER A 124 -2.13 -3.58 -1.50
C SER A 124 -2.19 -5.08 -1.83
N ARG A 125 -1.42 -5.55 -2.81
CA ARG A 125 -1.21 -6.97 -3.11
C ARG A 125 -0.85 -7.84 -1.89
N GLY A 126 -0.14 -7.30 -0.91
CA GLY A 126 0.25 -8.00 0.32
C GLY A 126 -0.93 -8.58 1.10
N GLY A 127 -2.06 -7.86 1.13
CA GLY A 127 -3.28 -8.38 1.77
C GLY A 127 -3.92 -9.53 0.99
N LEU A 128 -3.76 -9.57 -0.34
CA LEU A 128 -4.24 -10.68 -1.17
C LEU A 128 -3.36 -11.93 -1.03
N ILE A 129 -2.04 -11.75 -0.91
CA ILE A 129 -1.09 -12.82 -0.58
C ILE A 129 -1.50 -13.48 0.74
N ALA A 130 -1.75 -12.68 1.78
CA ALA A 130 -2.22 -13.17 3.07
C ALA A 130 -3.56 -13.92 2.96
N ARG A 131 -4.52 -13.34 2.23
CA ARG A 131 -5.86 -13.89 2.06
C ARG A 131 -5.84 -15.23 1.34
N ARG A 132 -5.05 -15.37 0.26
CA ARG A 132 -4.88 -16.64 -0.45
C ARG A 132 -4.27 -17.70 0.46
N PHE A 133 -3.19 -17.37 1.17
CA PHE A 133 -2.56 -18.29 2.12
C PHE A 133 -3.55 -18.80 3.18
N LEU A 134 -4.35 -17.91 3.76
CA LEU A 134 -5.34 -18.25 4.79
C LEU A 134 -6.55 -19.06 4.28
N LEU A 135 -6.78 -19.10 2.97
CA LEU A 135 -7.80 -19.96 2.36
C LEU A 135 -7.28 -21.38 2.09
N GLU A 136 -5.98 -21.54 1.89
CA GLU A 136 -5.36 -22.82 1.55
C GLU A 136 -4.83 -23.56 2.78
N GLU A 137 -4.35 -22.82 3.79
CA GLU A 137 -3.62 -23.38 4.91
C GLU A 137 -4.44 -23.29 6.20
N ASN A 138 -4.46 -24.38 6.98
CA ASN A 138 -5.03 -24.35 8.32
C ASN A 138 -4.05 -23.68 9.30
N ALA A 139 -4.17 -22.36 9.43
CA ALA A 139 -3.27 -21.54 10.24
C ALA A 139 -3.93 -21.07 11.55
N GLY A 140 -4.20 -22.02 12.46
CA GLY A 140 -4.87 -21.74 13.73
C GLY A 140 -4.12 -20.80 14.69
N ASP A 141 -2.82 -20.60 14.47
CA ASP A 141 -1.99 -19.64 15.20
C ASP A 141 -2.13 -18.20 14.68
N ILE A 142 -2.69 -18.00 13.48
CA ILE A 142 -2.99 -16.69 12.92
C ILE A 142 -4.36 -16.23 13.41
N VAL A 143 -4.36 -15.19 14.23
CA VAL A 143 -5.55 -14.75 14.99
C VAL A 143 -6.17 -13.49 14.41
N GLY A 144 -5.47 -12.78 13.52
CA GLY A 144 -6.01 -11.61 12.84
C GLY A 144 -5.33 -11.26 11.53
N LEU A 145 -6.12 -10.67 10.63
CA LEU A 145 -5.71 -10.13 9.35
C LEU A 145 -6.10 -8.64 9.28
N VAL A 146 -5.11 -7.80 8.96
CA VAL A 146 -5.30 -6.40 8.61
C VAL A 146 -4.94 -6.21 7.14
N THR A 147 -5.80 -5.53 6.38
CA THR A 147 -5.50 -5.16 4.99
C THR A 147 -5.57 -3.65 4.80
N ILE A 148 -4.60 -3.08 4.11
CA ILE A 148 -4.51 -1.63 3.83
C ILE A 148 -4.51 -1.47 2.32
N CYS A 149 -5.58 -0.88 1.77
CA CYS A 149 -5.76 -0.64 0.35
C CYS A 149 -5.61 -1.90 -0.53
N SER A 150 -6.01 -3.07 -0.03
CA SER A 150 -5.90 -4.33 -0.77
C SER A 150 -7.10 -4.52 -1.70
N PRO A 151 -6.91 -4.76 -3.02
CA PRO A 151 -8.03 -4.90 -3.96
C PRO A 151 -8.71 -6.27 -3.84
N HIS A 152 -9.58 -6.45 -2.85
CA HIS A 152 -10.26 -7.70 -2.55
C HIS A 152 -11.24 -8.15 -3.66
N SER A 153 -11.75 -7.20 -4.43
CA SER A 153 -12.60 -7.43 -5.61
C SER A 153 -11.85 -7.10 -6.92
N GLY A 154 -10.52 -7.03 -6.87
CA GLY A 154 -9.66 -6.65 -7.99
C GLY A 154 -9.61 -5.14 -8.25
N THR A 155 -8.85 -4.75 -9.26
CA THR A 155 -8.64 -3.35 -9.66
C THR A 155 -8.65 -3.19 -11.16
N GLY A 156 -9.23 -2.09 -11.65
CA GLY A 156 -9.17 -1.68 -13.05
C GLY A 156 -7.83 -1.08 -13.47
N MET A 157 -6.77 -1.15 -12.66
CA MET A 157 -5.50 -0.45 -12.89
C MET A 157 -4.82 -0.70 -14.23
N ALA A 158 -4.91 -1.89 -14.84
CA ALA A 158 -4.35 -2.11 -16.17
C ALA A 158 -4.93 -1.11 -17.20
N LYS A 159 -6.21 -0.78 -17.01
CA LYS A 159 -6.94 0.20 -17.81
C LYS A 159 -6.52 1.64 -17.52
N PHE A 160 -5.81 1.92 -16.42
CA PHE A 160 -5.37 3.26 -16.03
C PHE A 160 -4.42 3.90 -17.05
N SER A 161 -3.62 3.09 -17.75
CA SER A 161 -2.70 3.53 -18.81
C SER A 161 -3.37 4.44 -19.87
N ARG A 162 -4.66 4.20 -20.17
CA ARG A 162 -5.46 5.01 -21.12
C ARG A 162 -5.62 6.48 -20.68
N TYR A 163 -5.55 6.74 -19.38
CA TYR A 163 -5.77 8.06 -18.79
C TYR A 163 -4.46 8.83 -18.55
N LEU A 164 -3.31 8.15 -18.56
CA LEU A 164 -2.00 8.78 -18.33
C LEU A 164 -1.64 9.81 -19.41
N LYS A 165 -1.92 9.50 -20.68
CA LYS A 165 -1.60 10.40 -21.81
C LYS A 165 -2.40 11.72 -21.75
N PRO A 166 -3.75 11.70 -21.64
CA PRO A 166 -4.53 12.92 -21.42
C PRO A 166 -4.06 13.73 -20.21
N ALA A 167 -3.78 13.05 -19.10
CA ALA A 167 -3.30 13.70 -17.89
C ALA A 167 -1.94 14.38 -18.10
N GLY A 168 -1.01 13.70 -18.78
CA GLY A 168 0.30 14.23 -19.13
C GLY A 168 0.22 15.51 -19.96
N ILE A 169 -0.65 15.54 -20.97
CA ILE A 169 -0.88 16.74 -21.80
C ILE A 169 -1.37 17.92 -20.94
N LEU A 170 -2.26 17.68 -19.99
CA LEU A 170 -2.78 18.74 -19.12
C LEU A 170 -1.69 19.27 -18.18
N VAL A 171 -0.87 18.39 -17.61
CA VAL A 171 0.28 18.80 -16.77
C VAL A 171 1.32 19.56 -17.61
N GLU A 172 1.62 19.10 -18.83
CA GLU A 172 2.58 19.71 -19.75
C GLU A 172 2.30 21.17 -20.09
N LYS A 173 1.04 21.61 -20.04
CA LYS A 173 0.63 23.01 -20.25
C LYS A 173 1.01 23.92 -19.08
N ILE A 174 1.25 23.35 -17.91
CA ILE A 174 1.47 24.08 -16.66
C ILE A 174 2.97 24.11 -16.32
N ILE A 175 3.74 23.13 -16.81
CA ILE A 175 5.16 22.99 -16.46
C ILE A 175 6.10 23.62 -17.50
N PRO A 176 7.22 24.23 -17.07
CA PRO A 176 8.29 24.69 -17.95
C PRO A 176 8.81 23.62 -18.93
N ARG A 177 9.17 24.02 -20.17
CA ARG A 177 9.67 23.12 -21.24
C ARG A 177 10.82 22.21 -20.78
N LYS A 178 11.78 22.75 -20.02
CA LYS A 178 12.95 22.01 -19.49
C LYS A 178 12.57 20.85 -18.55
N SER A 179 11.37 20.86 -17.99
CA SER A 179 10.91 19.88 -17.01
C SER A 179 9.94 18.84 -17.58
N LYS A 180 9.54 18.98 -18.85
CA LYS A 180 8.72 18.00 -19.55
C LYS A 180 9.37 16.62 -19.56
N VAL A 181 10.69 16.56 -19.76
CA VAL A 181 11.45 15.31 -19.78
C VAL A 181 11.28 14.51 -18.48
N THR A 182 11.32 15.16 -17.32
CA THR A 182 11.16 14.51 -16.01
C THR A 182 9.75 13.96 -15.84
N LEU A 183 8.72 14.73 -16.22
CA LEU A 183 7.34 14.29 -16.20
C LEU A 183 7.12 13.08 -17.13
N THR A 184 7.59 13.16 -18.38
CA THR A 184 7.45 12.07 -19.36
C THR A 184 8.13 10.80 -18.85
N LYS A 185 9.32 10.90 -18.24
CA LYS A 185 9.99 9.75 -17.61
C LYS A 185 9.15 9.14 -16.47
N ALA A 186 8.57 9.97 -15.60
CA ALA A 186 7.73 9.49 -14.50
C ALA A 186 6.45 8.80 -15.01
N LEU A 187 5.77 9.39 -15.99
CA LEU A 187 4.56 8.82 -16.61
C LEU A 187 4.87 7.51 -17.35
N ASN A 188 6.00 7.45 -18.08
CA ASN A 188 6.41 6.23 -18.77
C ASN A 188 6.70 5.10 -17.78
N ARG A 189 7.44 5.38 -16.68
CA ARG A 189 7.71 4.40 -15.63
C ARG A 189 6.42 3.86 -15.00
N LEU A 190 5.47 4.75 -14.70
CA LEU A 190 4.16 4.37 -14.20
C LEU A 190 3.38 3.53 -15.22
N SER A 191 3.36 3.93 -16.49
CA SER A 191 2.70 3.17 -17.56
C SER A 191 3.27 1.76 -17.72
N THR A 192 4.60 1.61 -17.73
CA THR A 192 5.26 0.30 -17.80
C THR A 192 4.90 -0.59 -16.62
N PHE A 193 4.86 -0.02 -15.40
CA PHE A 193 4.44 -0.78 -14.22
C PHE A 193 2.98 -1.27 -14.33
N LEU A 194 2.06 -0.40 -14.76
CA LEU A 194 0.63 -0.73 -14.90
C LEU A 194 0.35 -1.76 -15.98
N GLN A 195 1.25 -1.91 -16.95
CA GLN A 195 1.17 -2.89 -18.03
C GLN A 195 1.86 -4.22 -17.68
N SER A 196 2.38 -4.37 -16.46
CA SER A 196 3.06 -5.61 -16.07
C SER A 196 2.09 -6.79 -15.89
N PRO A 197 2.51 -8.03 -16.17
CA PRO A 197 1.66 -9.22 -16.00
C PRO A 197 1.11 -9.39 -14.57
N ALA A 198 1.87 -8.96 -13.55
CA ALA A 198 1.42 -9.02 -12.17
C ALA A 198 0.27 -8.06 -11.85
N ILE A 199 0.03 -7.02 -12.66
CA ILE A 199 -1.17 -6.17 -12.55
C ILE A 199 -2.39 -6.89 -13.16
N ALA A 200 -2.21 -7.68 -14.22
CA ALA A 200 -3.29 -8.46 -14.82
C ALA A 200 -3.84 -9.51 -13.83
N GLU A 201 -3.00 -10.09 -12.98
CA GLU A 201 -3.44 -10.97 -11.87
C GLU A 201 -4.36 -10.25 -10.86
N LEU A 202 -4.38 -8.92 -10.83
CA LEU A 202 -5.20 -8.13 -9.92
C LEU A 202 -6.50 -7.62 -10.55
N GLU A 203 -6.76 -7.92 -11.83
CA GLU A 203 -8.03 -7.54 -12.46
C GLU A 203 -9.22 -8.29 -11.82
N PRO A 204 -10.42 -7.69 -11.74
CA PRO A 204 -11.59 -8.29 -11.07
C PRO A 204 -11.92 -9.72 -11.54
N GLU A 205 -11.78 -9.96 -12.85
CA GLU A 205 -12.10 -11.25 -13.48
C GLU A 205 -10.89 -12.19 -13.59
N SER A 206 -9.74 -11.82 -13.01
CA SER A 206 -8.58 -12.69 -13.02
C SER A 206 -8.88 -13.98 -12.25
N GLU A 207 -8.30 -15.09 -12.70
CA GLU A 207 -8.42 -16.38 -12.01
C GLU A 207 -8.04 -16.24 -10.53
N PHE A 208 -6.99 -15.48 -10.24
CA PHE A 208 -6.53 -15.23 -8.89
C PHE A 208 -7.59 -14.52 -8.03
N ILE A 209 -8.16 -13.39 -8.50
CA ILE A 209 -9.16 -12.63 -7.74
C ILE A 209 -10.42 -13.45 -7.52
N VAL A 210 -10.90 -14.16 -8.54
CA VAL A 210 -12.05 -15.07 -8.42
C VAL A 210 -11.78 -16.15 -7.37
N SER A 211 -10.58 -16.72 -7.37
CA SER A 211 -10.22 -17.81 -6.46
C SER A 211 -10.21 -17.43 -4.98
N ILE A 212 -10.00 -16.13 -4.66
CA ILE A 212 -9.95 -15.63 -3.27
C ILE A 212 -11.28 -15.04 -2.79
N GLN A 213 -12.35 -15.07 -3.59
CA GLN A 213 -13.67 -14.54 -3.18
C GLN A 213 -14.33 -15.35 -2.06
N LYS A 214 -13.82 -16.56 -1.78
CA LYS A 214 -14.26 -17.39 -0.65
C LYS A 214 -14.11 -16.62 0.68
N LYS A 215 -15.05 -16.86 1.60
CA LYS A 215 -15.02 -16.25 2.93
C LYS A 215 -13.91 -16.89 3.77
N LEU A 216 -13.10 -16.06 4.41
CA LEU A 216 -12.18 -16.50 5.47
C LEU A 216 -12.97 -16.98 6.69
N SER A 217 -12.32 -17.81 7.51
CA SER A 217 -12.88 -18.31 8.78
C SER A 217 -13.51 -17.21 9.63
N GLY A 218 -14.70 -17.47 10.17
CA GLY A 218 -15.39 -16.55 11.09
C GLY A 218 -14.67 -16.34 12.42
N LYS A 219 -13.75 -17.24 12.80
CA LYS A 219 -12.92 -17.12 14.01
C LYS A 219 -11.76 -16.12 13.83
N LEU A 220 -11.39 -15.83 12.59
CA LEU A 220 -10.30 -14.90 12.28
C LEU A 220 -10.80 -13.47 12.45
N ARG A 221 -10.13 -12.68 13.30
CA ARG A 221 -10.40 -11.25 13.42
C ARG A 221 -9.94 -10.54 12.15
N LYS A 222 -10.76 -9.63 11.62
CA LYS A 222 -10.47 -8.97 10.34
C LYS A 222 -10.69 -7.47 10.46
N LEU A 223 -9.72 -6.72 9.95
CA LEU A 223 -9.74 -5.27 9.86
C LEU A 223 -9.28 -4.89 8.44
N SER A 224 -9.97 -3.95 7.80
CA SER A 224 -9.56 -3.47 6.48
C SER A 224 -9.65 -1.96 6.37
N PHE A 225 -8.83 -1.39 5.50
CA PHE A 225 -8.75 0.03 5.23
C PHE A 225 -8.75 0.30 3.73
N GLY A 226 -9.52 1.29 3.31
CA GLY A 226 -9.47 1.86 1.96
C GLY A 226 -9.03 3.32 1.98
N GLY A 227 -8.49 3.77 0.85
CA GLY A 227 -8.22 5.18 0.60
C GLY A 227 -9.27 5.80 -0.32
N THR A 228 -9.50 7.10 -0.18
CA THR A 228 -10.51 7.85 -0.97
C THR A 228 -9.93 9.08 -1.66
N SER A 229 -8.61 9.26 -1.66
CA SER A 229 -7.94 10.32 -2.39
C SER A 229 -7.18 9.75 -3.60
N PRO A 230 -7.57 10.07 -4.84
CA PRO A 230 -6.88 9.61 -6.04
C PRO A 230 -5.60 10.38 -6.33
N ALA A 231 -5.14 11.27 -5.44
CA ALA A 231 -3.90 12.03 -5.63
C ALA A 231 -2.67 11.20 -5.23
N LEU A 232 -2.12 10.42 -6.17
CA LEU A 232 -0.90 9.61 -5.95
C LEU A 232 0.34 10.44 -5.63
N PHE A 233 0.55 11.53 -6.36
CA PHE A 233 1.67 12.43 -6.14
C PHE A 233 1.30 13.84 -6.58
N GLN A 234 2.10 14.81 -6.15
CA GLN A 234 1.94 16.20 -6.53
C GLN A 234 3.16 16.74 -7.26
N ILE A 235 2.94 17.73 -8.10
CA ILE A 235 3.97 18.51 -8.77
C ILE A 235 3.79 19.95 -8.32
N ILE A 236 4.86 20.54 -7.80
CA ILE A 236 4.91 21.94 -7.40
C ILE A 236 5.73 22.66 -8.47
N ALA A 237 5.11 23.57 -9.20
CA ALA A 237 5.80 24.47 -10.13
C ALA A 237 5.98 25.84 -9.45
N ARG A 238 7.23 26.26 -9.27
CA ARG A 238 7.55 27.61 -8.78
C ARG A 238 7.51 28.59 -9.95
N LEU A 239 6.75 29.65 -9.78
CA LEU A 239 6.54 30.74 -10.74
C LEU A 239 7.42 31.94 -10.35
N PRO A 240 7.63 32.91 -11.27
CA PRO A 240 8.24 34.19 -10.92
C PRO A 240 7.54 34.85 -9.73
N SER A 241 8.21 35.78 -9.04
CA SER A 241 7.70 36.52 -7.87
C SER A 241 7.37 35.68 -6.63
N GLY A 242 7.88 34.44 -6.52
CA GLY A 242 7.72 33.59 -5.33
C GLY A 242 6.41 32.80 -5.26
N ASN A 243 5.54 32.92 -6.27
CA ASN A 243 4.31 32.15 -6.38
C ASN A 243 4.58 30.68 -6.71
N HIS A 244 3.66 29.80 -6.36
CA HIS A 244 3.74 28.37 -6.70
C HIS A 244 2.38 27.83 -7.14
N LYS A 245 2.39 26.80 -7.97
CA LYS A 245 1.20 26.06 -8.39
C LYS A 245 1.39 24.58 -8.09
N VAL A 246 0.46 24.03 -7.31
CA VAL A 246 0.44 22.59 -6.98
C VAL A 246 -0.55 21.89 -7.90
N VAL A 247 -0.10 20.83 -8.56
CA VAL A 247 -0.91 19.96 -9.42
C VAL A 247 -0.85 18.55 -8.85
N LYS A 248 -1.99 18.00 -8.47
CA LYS A 248 -2.11 16.62 -7.96
C LYS A 248 -2.48 15.67 -9.10
N PHE A 249 -1.78 14.55 -9.18
CA PHE A 249 -1.96 13.54 -10.21
C PHE A 249 -2.42 12.22 -9.58
N PRO A 250 -3.36 11.48 -10.20
CA PRO A 250 -4.21 11.85 -11.35
C PRO A 250 -5.40 12.80 -11.06
N ASP A 251 -5.55 13.36 -9.86
CA ASP A 251 -6.71 14.19 -9.45
C ASP A 251 -7.14 15.27 -10.47
N LEU A 252 -6.19 15.88 -11.17
CA LEU A 252 -6.46 16.82 -12.28
C LEU A 252 -7.43 16.29 -13.35
N LEU A 253 -7.46 14.96 -13.57
CA LEU A 253 -8.37 14.33 -14.53
C LEU A 253 -9.83 14.44 -14.10
N ALA A 254 -10.11 14.37 -12.79
CA ALA A 254 -11.46 14.51 -12.25
C ALA A 254 -12.04 15.91 -12.49
N ARG A 255 -11.17 16.90 -12.69
CA ARG A 255 -11.57 18.27 -13.05
C ARG A 255 -11.74 18.46 -14.55
N ALA A 256 -11.14 17.60 -15.37
CA ALA A 256 -11.08 17.74 -16.82
C ALA A 256 -12.08 16.83 -17.56
N LEU A 257 -12.47 15.71 -16.96
CA LEU A 257 -13.39 14.73 -17.54
C LEU A 257 -14.78 14.83 -16.88
N PRO A 258 -15.88 14.62 -17.63
CA PRO A 258 -17.22 14.58 -17.04
C PRO A 258 -17.35 13.48 -16.00
N ALA A 259 -18.20 13.71 -14.99
CA ALA A 259 -18.56 12.70 -14.01
C ALA A 259 -19.03 11.40 -14.68
N GLY A 260 -18.67 10.25 -14.10
CA GLY A 260 -19.00 8.92 -14.64
C GLY A 260 -18.06 8.37 -15.71
N HIS A 261 -17.13 9.17 -16.25
CA HIS A 261 -16.14 8.69 -17.23
C HIS A 261 -14.82 8.24 -16.60
N LEU A 262 -14.62 8.59 -15.33
CA LEU A 262 -13.52 8.10 -14.53
C LEU A 262 -13.90 6.79 -13.84
N PRO A 263 -12.98 5.82 -13.81
CA PRO A 263 -13.13 4.64 -12.95
C PRO A 263 -13.18 5.07 -11.47
N ARG A 264 -13.77 4.23 -10.63
CA ARG A 264 -13.98 4.52 -9.20
C ARG A 264 -12.66 4.80 -8.48
N GLU A 265 -11.61 4.08 -8.84
CA GLU A 265 -10.24 4.26 -8.36
C GLU A 265 -9.75 5.71 -8.51
N LEU A 266 -10.11 6.39 -9.60
CA LEU A 266 -9.64 7.75 -9.92
C LEU A 266 -10.63 8.84 -9.49
N THR A 267 -11.78 8.45 -8.93
CA THR A 267 -12.83 9.38 -8.54
C THR A 267 -12.64 9.78 -7.08
N PRO A 268 -12.46 11.08 -6.76
CA PRO A 268 -12.36 11.54 -5.38
C PRO A 268 -13.52 11.05 -4.52
N GLY A 269 -13.21 10.52 -3.34
CA GLY A 269 -14.20 9.91 -2.45
C GLY A 269 -14.49 8.43 -2.72
N LEU A 270 -14.14 7.89 -3.89
CA LEU A 270 -14.46 6.51 -4.29
C LEU A 270 -13.24 5.60 -4.44
N GLY A 271 -12.02 6.14 -4.39
CA GLY A 271 -10.81 5.34 -4.50
C GLY A 271 -9.52 6.13 -4.26
N ASP A 272 -8.42 5.39 -4.25
CA ASP A 272 -7.09 5.84 -3.83
C ASP A 272 -6.09 5.98 -4.98
N ALA A 273 -6.62 6.05 -6.20
CA ALA A 273 -6.02 5.96 -7.53
C ALA A 273 -5.72 4.56 -8.05
N LEU A 274 -5.55 3.58 -7.17
CA LEU A 274 -5.17 2.21 -7.54
C LEU A 274 -6.26 1.20 -7.19
N VAL A 275 -7.02 1.45 -6.13
CA VAL A 275 -8.05 0.57 -5.61
C VAL A 275 -9.26 1.44 -5.25
N SER A 276 -10.45 0.95 -5.57
CA SER A 276 -11.69 1.61 -5.14
C SER A 276 -11.90 1.34 -3.66
N ALA A 277 -12.50 2.28 -2.94
CA ALA A 277 -12.84 2.13 -1.52
C ALA A 277 -13.67 0.84 -1.28
N GLU A 278 -14.57 0.54 -2.19
CA GLU A 278 -15.38 -0.69 -2.20
C GLU A 278 -14.54 -1.95 -2.39
N SER A 279 -13.60 -1.97 -3.34
CA SER A 279 -12.71 -3.13 -3.53
C SER A 279 -11.74 -3.31 -2.36
N ALA A 280 -11.43 -2.25 -1.61
CA ALA A 280 -10.60 -2.32 -0.41
C ALA A 280 -11.30 -2.99 0.78
N GLU A 281 -12.63 -3.17 0.72
CA GLU A 281 -13.39 -3.80 1.79
C GLU A 281 -13.21 -5.32 1.83
N LEU A 282 -12.65 -5.82 2.94
CA LEU A 282 -12.57 -7.25 3.20
C LEU A 282 -13.90 -7.77 3.76
N ALA A 283 -14.50 -8.76 3.11
CA ALA A 283 -15.76 -9.35 3.54
C ALA A 283 -15.77 -9.81 5.02
N GLY A 284 -16.72 -9.27 5.78
CA GLY A 284 -16.89 -9.55 7.22
C GLY A 284 -15.74 -9.03 8.08
N SER A 285 -15.05 -7.98 7.64
CA SER A 285 -14.11 -7.21 8.45
C SER A 285 -14.78 -5.96 9.02
N ARG A 286 -14.18 -5.38 10.05
CA ARG A 286 -14.41 -3.97 10.37
C ARG A 286 -13.66 -3.14 9.34
N HIS A 287 -14.35 -2.30 8.58
CA HIS A 287 -13.76 -1.53 7.48
C HIS A 287 -13.80 -0.03 7.75
N TYR A 288 -12.75 0.68 7.31
CA TYR A 288 -12.66 2.13 7.39
C TYR A 288 -12.08 2.72 6.11
N ASN A 289 -12.61 3.88 5.71
CA ASN A 289 -12.08 4.65 4.60
C ASN A 289 -11.42 5.94 5.12
N PHE A 290 -10.26 6.26 4.57
CA PHE A 290 -9.48 7.46 4.91
C PHE A 290 -9.25 8.32 3.68
N PRO A 291 -9.16 9.66 3.83
CA PRO A 291 -8.91 10.61 2.73
C PRO A 291 -7.44 10.58 2.24
N ASP A 292 -6.84 9.39 2.19
CA ASP A 292 -5.48 9.14 1.77
C ASP A 292 -5.43 8.47 0.40
N ASN A 293 -4.28 8.64 -0.26
CA ASN A 293 -3.97 7.87 -1.46
C ASN A 293 -3.46 6.47 -1.08
N HIS A 294 -3.29 5.64 -2.11
CA HIS A 294 -2.95 4.22 -1.94
C HIS A 294 -1.71 3.96 -1.07
N VAL A 295 -0.72 4.85 -1.14
CA VAL A 295 0.54 4.72 -0.42
C VAL A 295 0.43 5.37 0.96
N LYS A 296 -0.12 6.59 1.03
CA LYS A 296 -0.22 7.39 2.25
C LYS A 296 -1.04 6.71 3.33
N ALA A 297 -2.07 5.93 2.97
CA ALA A 297 -2.86 5.15 3.92
C ALA A 297 -2.01 4.19 4.78
N ALA A 298 -0.87 3.68 4.27
CA ALA A 298 0.02 2.84 5.06
C ALA A 298 0.89 3.61 6.08
N TYR A 299 0.84 4.94 6.07
CA TYR A 299 1.62 5.86 6.91
C TYR A 299 0.73 6.84 7.69
N ASP A 300 -0.59 6.69 7.62
CA ASP A 300 -1.50 7.52 8.39
C ASP A 300 -1.52 7.07 9.86
N ASN A 301 -1.26 8.01 10.77
CA ASN A 301 -1.17 7.72 12.20
C ASN A 301 -2.50 7.23 12.79
N LYS A 302 -3.66 7.71 12.28
CA LYS A 302 -4.96 7.24 12.77
C LYS A 302 -5.20 5.79 12.35
N ILE A 303 -4.80 5.42 11.14
CA ILE A 303 -4.81 4.01 10.71
C ILE A 303 -3.90 3.19 11.63
N HIS A 304 -2.69 3.67 11.94
CA HIS A 304 -1.76 2.98 12.83
C HIS A 304 -2.34 2.79 14.24
N ASP A 305 -3.00 3.80 14.80
CA ASP A 305 -3.63 3.73 16.12
C ASP A 305 -4.74 2.66 16.15
N ILE A 306 -5.61 2.62 15.14
CA ILE A 306 -6.67 1.61 15.03
C ILE A 306 -6.07 0.20 14.90
N ILE A 307 -4.99 0.06 14.12
CA ILE A 307 -4.27 -1.21 13.98
C ILE A 307 -3.66 -1.63 15.32
N LEU A 308 -3.02 -0.69 16.02
CA LEU A 308 -2.39 -0.95 17.31
C LEU A 308 -3.41 -1.44 18.34
N ASP A 309 -4.56 -0.77 18.44
CA ASP A 309 -5.66 -1.22 19.29
C ASP A 309 -6.15 -2.62 18.88
N PHE A 310 -6.32 -2.86 17.57
CA PHE A 310 -6.75 -4.16 17.06
C PHE A 310 -5.79 -5.29 17.42
N VAL A 311 -4.47 -5.11 17.26
CA VAL A 311 -3.49 -6.16 17.60
C VAL A 311 -3.29 -6.31 19.11
N SER A 312 -3.62 -5.29 19.89
CA SER A 312 -3.49 -5.27 21.36
C SER A 312 -4.72 -5.80 22.10
N GLU A 313 -5.90 -5.81 21.49
CA GLU A 313 -7.19 -6.09 22.14
C GLU A 313 -7.23 -7.41 22.94
N ARG A 314 -6.54 -8.45 22.44
CA ARG A 314 -6.47 -9.76 23.12
C ARG A 314 -5.72 -9.73 24.46
N LEU A 315 -4.84 -8.75 24.67
CA LEU A 315 -4.13 -8.55 25.93
C LEU A 315 -5.03 -7.93 27.00
N ARG A 316 -6.07 -7.19 26.58
CA ARG A 316 -7.05 -6.58 27.49
C ARG A 316 -8.07 -7.61 27.95
N ALA A 317 -8.56 -8.46 27.04
CA ALA A 317 -9.53 -9.52 27.35
C ALA A 317 -8.97 -10.67 28.22
N GLY A 318 -7.65 -10.82 28.32
CA GLY A 318 -7.00 -11.77 29.23
C GLY A 318 -6.66 -11.21 30.61
N LYS A 319 -7.07 -9.97 30.92
CA LYS A 319 -6.82 -9.27 32.18
C LYS A 319 -8.11 -8.90 32.94
N GLU A 320 -9.21 -9.63 32.69
CA GLU A 320 -10.30 -9.61 33.65
C GLU A 320 -9.81 -10.32 34.94
N TYR A 321 -9.76 -9.54 36.01
CA TYR A 321 -9.35 -9.93 37.37
C TYR A 321 -10.36 -10.89 38.00
#